data_AF-A0A7S0QD54-F1
#
_entry.id   AF-A0A7S0QD54-F1
#
_cell.length_a   1.000
_cell.length_b   1.000
_cell.length_c   1.000
_cell.angle_alpha   90.00
_cell.angle_beta   90.00
_cell.angle_gamma   90.00
#
_symmetry.space_group_name_H-M   'P 1'
#
loop_
_entity.id
_entity.type
_entity.pdbx_description
1 polymer ?
#
loop_
_entity_poly.entity_id
_entity_poly.type
_entity_poly.pdbx_seq_one_letter_code
_entity_poly.pdbx_strand_id
1 'polypeptide(L)'
;GTASLIIAVQSVYPPPPLPPQPLGPPAENQISLQFISPVWANRPSPAISTILQWGIFCIWNNSFRNLSGNISDTVNSNFQLNGTVLNYSLVGLLPGTEARCQTRMQTPVGWSGWSQQGPVGKTLSVCGNGYREWSDTEECDDGNTIDQDGCNRNCTVTLGWSCSKVIGKSADTCYSGCGNGALDVGEVCDDANLKRGDGCSISCMVEPGWLCTAPKSSPS
;
A
#
# COMPACT_ATOMS: atom_id res chain seq x y z
N GLY A 1 -61.72 -22.33 5.53
CA GLY A 1 -60.40 -22.21 6.15
C GLY A 1 -59.42 -21.77 5.09
N THR A 2 -58.78 -20.62 5.29
CA THR A 2 -57.76 -20.09 4.37
C THR A 2 -56.49 -20.92 4.49
N ALA A 3 -56.21 -21.76 3.51
CA ALA A 3 -54.96 -22.51 3.44
C ALA A 3 -53.80 -21.51 3.30
N SER A 4 -52.95 -21.43 4.32
CA SER A 4 -51.73 -20.63 4.26
C SER A 4 -50.65 -21.45 3.56
N LEU A 5 -50.24 -21.01 2.39
CA LEU A 5 -49.13 -21.60 1.65
C LEU A 5 -47.82 -21.26 2.36
N ILE A 6 -47.29 -22.20 3.15
CA ILE A 6 -45.95 -22.08 3.73
C ILE A 6 -44.97 -22.45 2.61
N ILE A 7 -44.45 -21.45 1.89
CA ILE A 7 -43.33 -21.66 0.98
C ILE A 7 -42.08 -21.83 1.85
N ALA A 8 -41.70 -23.08 2.11
CA ALA A 8 -40.40 -23.39 2.67
C ALA A 8 -39.33 -23.08 1.61
N VAL A 9 -38.75 -21.88 1.64
CA VAL A 9 -37.60 -21.53 0.79
C VAL A 9 -36.40 -22.33 1.30
N GLN A 10 -36.21 -23.54 0.76
CA GLN A 10 -35.25 -24.53 1.29
C GLN A 10 -33.77 -24.17 1.12
N SER A 11 -33.42 -23.10 0.41
CA SER A 11 -32.14 -22.39 0.55
C SER A 11 -32.07 -21.32 -0.53
N VAL A 12 -32.05 -20.05 -0.14
CA VAL A 12 -31.49 -19.03 -1.02
C VAL A 12 -29.99 -19.14 -0.80
N TYR A 13 -29.25 -19.66 -1.78
CA TYR A 13 -27.80 -19.52 -1.76
C TYR A 13 -27.49 -18.02 -1.74
N PRO A 14 -26.78 -17.52 -0.72
CA PRO A 14 -26.56 -16.09 -0.60
C PRO A 14 -25.65 -15.62 -1.74
N PRO A 15 -25.99 -14.53 -2.45
CA PRO A 15 -25.04 -13.92 -3.37
C PRO A 15 -23.83 -13.41 -2.58
N PRO A 16 -22.65 -13.29 -3.19
CA PRO A 16 -21.50 -12.64 -2.56
C PRO A 16 -21.84 -11.22 -2.08
N PRO A 17 -21.22 -10.72 -1.00
CA PRO A 17 -21.31 -9.32 -0.62
C PRO A 17 -20.81 -8.39 -1.73
N LEU A 18 -21.18 -7.10 -1.61
CA LEU A 18 -20.58 -6.08 -2.46
C LEU A 18 -19.06 -5.97 -2.20
N PRO A 19 -18.27 -5.60 -3.22
CA PRO A 19 -16.82 -5.43 -3.06
C PRO A 19 -16.50 -4.47 -1.91
N PRO A 20 -15.50 -4.78 -1.07
CA PRO A 20 -15.12 -3.92 0.04
C PRO A 20 -14.57 -2.59 -0.47
N GLN A 21 -14.94 -1.50 0.20
CA GLN A 21 -14.52 -0.14 -0.10
C GLN A 21 -13.63 0.40 1.04
N PRO A 22 -12.55 1.15 0.76
CA PRO A 22 -11.79 1.86 1.77
C PRO A 22 -12.67 2.78 2.61
N LEU A 23 -12.45 2.79 3.92
CA LEU A 23 -13.19 3.60 4.88
C LEU A 23 -12.28 4.66 5.48
N GLY A 24 -12.61 5.93 5.23
CA GLY A 24 -11.85 7.07 5.75
C GLY A 24 -10.53 7.34 5.03
N PRO A 25 -9.74 8.32 5.50
CA PRO A 25 -8.43 8.62 4.94
C PRO A 25 -7.42 7.48 5.23
N PRO A 26 -6.36 7.35 4.40
CA PRO A 26 -5.25 6.43 4.66
C PRO A 26 -4.64 6.66 6.04
N ALA A 27 -4.44 5.59 6.81
CA ALA A 27 -3.66 5.59 8.04
C ALA A 27 -2.26 5.03 7.76
N GLU A 28 -1.27 5.39 8.57
CA GLU A 28 0.13 4.98 8.42
C GLU A 28 0.32 3.45 8.43
N ASN A 29 -0.42 2.73 9.28
CA ASN A 29 -0.21 1.30 9.50
C ASN A 29 -1.49 0.47 9.37
N GLN A 30 -2.54 1.05 8.78
CA GLN A 30 -3.85 0.42 8.72
C GLN A 30 -4.63 0.76 7.46
N ILE A 31 -5.33 -0.24 6.92
CA ILE A 31 -6.37 -0.08 5.89
C ILE A 31 -7.71 -0.47 6.52
N SER A 32 -8.62 0.49 6.60
CA SER A 32 -10.00 0.25 7.02
C SER A 32 -10.87 -0.01 5.80
N LEU A 33 -11.69 -1.05 5.85
CA LEU A 33 -12.59 -1.48 4.79
C LEU A 33 -14.02 -1.50 5.29
N GLN A 34 -14.95 -1.17 4.41
CA GLN A 34 -16.38 -1.30 4.62
C GLN A 34 -16.98 -2.14 3.51
N PHE A 35 -17.88 -3.06 3.86
CA PHE A 35 -18.69 -3.77 2.87
C PHE A 35 -20.11 -3.98 3.38
N ILE A 36 -21.02 -4.17 2.43
CA ILE A 36 -22.45 -4.25 2.69
C ILE A 36 -22.91 -5.68 2.39
N SER A 37 -23.55 -6.28 3.40
CA SER A 37 -24.27 -7.53 3.25
C SER A 37 -25.44 -7.36 2.28
N PRO A 38 -25.65 -8.28 1.32
CA PRO A 38 -26.74 -8.16 0.37
C PRO A 38 -28.10 -8.25 1.08
N VAL A 39 -29.03 -7.37 0.70
CA VAL A 39 -30.41 -7.41 1.20
C VAL A 39 -31.14 -8.56 0.49
N TRP A 40 -31.66 -9.53 1.25
CA TRP A 40 -32.43 -10.63 0.68
C TRP A 40 -33.82 -10.14 0.27
N ALA A 41 -34.09 -10.07 -1.05
CA ALA A 41 -35.34 -9.56 -1.60
C ALA A 41 -36.62 -10.28 -1.11
N ASN A 42 -36.51 -11.48 -0.50
CA ASN A 42 -37.64 -12.32 -0.10
C ASN A 42 -37.57 -12.84 1.36
N ARG A 43 -37.00 -12.09 2.32
CA ARG A 43 -37.05 -12.50 3.74
C ARG A 43 -37.71 -11.48 4.66
N PRO A 44 -38.56 -11.92 5.62
CA PRO A 44 -39.01 -11.08 6.70
C PRO A 44 -37.83 -10.65 7.58
N SER A 45 -37.92 -9.44 8.12
CA SER A 45 -36.82 -8.63 8.66
C SER A 45 -36.05 -9.09 9.92
N PRO A 46 -36.27 -10.24 10.60
CA PRO A 46 -35.41 -10.63 11.74
C PRO A 46 -34.15 -11.45 11.39
N ALA A 47 -33.97 -11.89 10.14
CA ALA A 47 -33.01 -12.97 9.81
C ALA A 47 -31.56 -12.55 9.51
N ILE A 48 -31.18 -11.27 9.67
CA ILE A 48 -29.75 -10.86 9.66
C ILE A 48 -28.97 -11.63 10.75
N SER A 49 -29.67 -12.17 11.76
CA SER A 49 -29.19 -13.05 12.84
C SER A 49 -28.61 -14.41 12.41
N THR A 50 -28.55 -14.75 11.12
CA THR A 50 -28.08 -16.08 10.65
C THR A 50 -26.69 -16.07 9.99
N ILE A 51 -26.00 -14.92 9.94
CA ILE A 51 -24.62 -14.90 9.45
C ILE A 51 -23.70 -15.44 10.56
N LEU A 52 -23.07 -16.58 10.30
CA LEU A 52 -22.28 -17.29 11.29
C LEU A 52 -20.82 -16.82 11.28
N GLN A 53 -20.26 -16.51 10.10
CA GLN A 53 -18.87 -16.12 9.90
C GLN A 53 -18.69 -15.25 8.64
N TRP A 54 -17.58 -14.53 8.56
CA TRP A 54 -17.14 -13.77 7.39
C TRP A 54 -15.78 -14.27 6.91
N GLY A 55 -15.41 -13.95 5.67
CA GLY A 55 -14.08 -14.22 5.14
C GLY A 55 -13.60 -13.03 4.34
N ILE A 56 -12.36 -12.61 4.57
CA ILE A 56 -11.72 -11.50 3.87
C ILE A 56 -10.41 -12.02 3.30
N PHE A 57 -10.18 -11.78 2.02
CA PHE A 57 -8.97 -12.17 1.34
C PHE A 57 -8.35 -10.95 0.68
N CYS A 58 -7.11 -10.63 1.04
CA CYS A 58 -6.40 -9.47 0.51
C CYS A 58 -5.11 -9.90 -0.18
N ILE A 59 -4.85 -9.30 -1.33
CA ILE A 59 -3.60 -9.42 -2.08
C ILE A 59 -2.85 -8.10 -1.91
N TRP A 60 -1.57 -8.20 -1.55
CA TRP A 60 -0.68 -7.08 -1.28
C TRP A 60 0.44 -7.05 -2.32
N ASN A 61 0.89 -5.87 -2.72
CA ASN A 61 2.02 -5.73 -3.64
C ASN A 61 3.41 -5.89 -2.98
N ASN A 62 3.48 -6.22 -1.68
CA ASN A 62 4.74 -6.55 -1.02
C ASN A 62 5.00 -8.06 -1.14
N SER A 63 6.01 -8.46 -1.92
CA SER A 63 6.30 -9.83 -2.37
C SER A 63 6.56 -10.90 -1.30
N PHE A 64 6.14 -10.77 -0.03
CA PHE A 64 6.54 -11.74 1.01
C PHE A 64 5.47 -12.27 1.96
N ARG A 65 4.18 -12.01 1.80
CA ARG A 65 3.15 -12.85 2.45
C ARG A 65 1.84 -12.87 1.66
N ASN A 66 1.59 -13.98 0.96
CA ASN A 66 0.24 -14.48 0.70
C ASN A 66 -0.38 -14.85 2.06
N LEU A 67 -0.77 -13.86 2.85
CA LEU A 67 -1.71 -14.11 3.94
C LEU A 67 -3.08 -14.28 3.32
N SER A 68 -3.31 -15.48 2.76
CA SER A 68 -4.65 -16.03 2.64
C SER A 68 -5.11 -16.41 4.04
N GLY A 69 -5.61 -15.45 4.80
CA GLY A 69 -6.26 -15.70 6.07
C GLY A 69 -7.75 -15.89 5.82
N ASN A 70 -8.30 -17.06 6.14
CA ASN A 70 -9.74 -17.18 6.32
C ASN A 70 -10.01 -16.64 7.73
N ILE A 71 -10.22 -15.33 7.87
CA ILE A 71 -10.50 -14.72 9.16
C ILE A 71 -11.94 -15.05 9.53
N SER A 72 -12.15 -16.23 10.13
CA SER A 72 -13.37 -16.54 10.86
C SER A 72 -13.31 -15.85 12.23
N ASP A 73 -13.22 -14.53 12.27
CA ASP A 73 -13.25 -13.80 13.53
C ASP A 73 -14.69 -13.74 14.05
N THR A 74 -14.90 -14.32 15.23
CA THR A 74 -15.89 -13.80 16.17
C THR A 74 -15.53 -12.34 16.47
N VAL A 75 -16.52 -11.45 16.46
CA VAL A 75 -16.42 -10.00 16.76
C VAL A 75 -15.23 -9.67 17.67
N ASN A 76 -14.16 -9.09 17.13
CA ASN A 76 -13.02 -8.58 17.88
C ASN A 76 -12.88 -7.07 17.65
N SER A 77 -11.88 -6.42 18.26
CA SER A 77 -11.70 -4.96 18.20
C SER A 77 -11.50 -4.42 16.77
N ASN A 78 -11.13 -5.26 15.80
CA ASN A 78 -10.93 -4.87 14.40
C ASN A 78 -12.20 -5.04 13.55
N PHE A 79 -13.33 -5.42 14.17
CA PHE A 79 -14.55 -5.81 13.48
C PHE A 79 -15.78 -5.13 14.11
N GLN A 80 -16.50 -4.33 13.31
CA GLN A 80 -17.72 -3.63 13.75
C GLN A 80 -18.89 -3.92 12.81
N LEU A 81 -20.04 -4.27 13.38
CA LEU A 81 -21.31 -4.51 12.68
C LEU A 81 -22.31 -3.41 13.02
N ASN A 82 -22.89 -2.78 12.00
CA ASN A 82 -24.00 -1.85 12.14
C ASN A 82 -25.07 -2.15 11.08
N GLY A 83 -26.06 -2.97 11.43
CA GLY A 83 -27.08 -3.44 10.49
C GLY A 83 -26.49 -4.37 9.42
N THR A 84 -26.59 -3.97 8.15
CA THR A 84 -26.00 -4.68 7.00
C THR A 84 -24.58 -4.23 6.68
N VAL A 85 -24.08 -3.19 7.35
CA VAL A 85 -22.76 -2.62 7.11
C VAL A 85 -21.75 -3.26 8.05
N LEU A 86 -20.63 -3.71 7.48
CA LEU A 86 -19.53 -4.30 8.20
C LEU A 86 -18.26 -3.49 7.93
N ASN A 87 -17.58 -3.12 9.01
CA ASN A 87 -16.28 -2.45 8.97
C ASN A 87 -15.20 -3.39 9.50
N TYR A 88 -14.09 -3.46 8.77
CA TYR A 88 -12.95 -4.29 9.14
C TYR A 88 -11.62 -3.55 8.92
N SER A 89 -10.72 -3.67 9.88
CA SER A 89 -9.43 -2.97 9.87
C SER A 89 -8.26 -3.93 9.75
N LEU A 90 -7.50 -3.82 8.66
CA LEU A 90 -6.22 -4.48 8.47
C LEU A 90 -5.15 -3.66 9.17
N VAL A 91 -4.67 -4.13 10.32
CA VAL A 91 -3.70 -3.42 11.18
C VAL A 91 -2.30 -4.03 11.08
N GLY A 92 -1.29 -3.27 11.50
CA GLY A 92 0.11 -3.72 11.49
C GLY A 92 0.72 -3.81 10.09
N LEU A 93 0.17 -3.02 9.16
CA LEU A 93 0.71 -2.86 7.82
C LEU A 93 1.91 -1.91 7.87
N LEU A 94 2.85 -2.09 6.95
CA LEU A 94 3.91 -1.11 6.76
C LEU A 94 3.34 0.15 6.09
N PRO A 95 3.93 1.32 6.32
CA PRO A 95 3.69 2.52 5.51
C PRO A 95 3.79 2.24 4.00
N GLY A 96 3.01 2.97 3.20
CA GLY A 96 2.91 2.78 1.74
C GLY A 96 2.43 1.40 1.23
N THR A 97 1.90 0.54 2.09
CA THR A 97 1.32 -0.75 1.71
C THR A 97 0.05 -0.55 0.86
N GLU A 98 0.04 -1.17 -0.32
CA GLU A 98 -1.15 -1.27 -1.16
C GLU A 98 -1.80 -2.65 -1.08
N ALA A 99 -3.14 -2.67 -0.94
CA ALA A 99 -3.92 -3.91 -0.81
C ALA A 99 -5.19 -3.89 -1.67
N ARG A 100 -5.52 -5.03 -2.29
CA ARG A 100 -6.82 -5.29 -2.92
C ARG A 100 -7.51 -6.42 -2.21
N CYS A 101 -8.75 -6.21 -1.77
CA CYS A 101 -9.46 -7.18 -0.96
C CYS A 101 -10.76 -7.68 -1.60
N GLN A 102 -11.12 -8.91 -1.27
CA GLN A 102 -12.39 -9.57 -1.58
C GLN A 102 -13.02 -10.06 -0.28
N THR A 103 -14.34 -10.18 -0.28
CA THR A 103 -15.11 -10.62 0.89
C THR A 103 -16.06 -11.75 0.53
N ARG A 104 -16.40 -12.57 1.52
CA ARG A 104 -17.45 -13.59 1.45
C ARG A 104 -18.07 -13.78 2.82
N MET A 105 -19.19 -14.49 2.88
CA MET A 105 -19.88 -14.78 4.14
C MET A 105 -20.31 -16.23 4.24
N GLN A 106 -20.45 -16.72 5.47
CA GLN A 106 -20.97 -18.04 5.78
C GLN A 106 -22.38 -17.94 6.38
N THR A 107 -23.26 -18.77 5.86
CA THR A 107 -24.64 -18.96 6.35
C THR A 107 -24.82 -20.41 6.81
N PRO A 108 -25.96 -20.79 7.42
CA PRO A 108 -26.21 -22.18 7.81
C PRO A 108 -26.20 -23.17 6.65
N VAL A 109 -26.37 -22.69 5.41
CA VAL A 109 -26.33 -23.51 4.19
C VAL A 109 -24.95 -23.55 3.53
N GLY A 110 -23.96 -22.81 4.06
CA GLY A 110 -22.58 -22.80 3.56
C GLY A 110 -22.03 -21.39 3.25
N TRP A 111 -20.83 -21.38 2.64
CA TRP A 111 -20.13 -20.17 2.20
C TRP A 111 -20.68 -19.65 0.87
N SER A 112 -20.80 -18.32 0.76
CA SER A 112 -20.98 -17.65 -0.54
C SER A 112 -19.71 -17.75 -1.39
N GLY A 113 -19.84 -17.44 -2.68
CA GLY A 113 -18.69 -17.07 -3.50
C GLY A 113 -18.00 -15.81 -2.99
N TRP A 114 -16.78 -15.55 -3.48
CA TRP A 114 -16.07 -14.29 -3.24
C TRP A 114 -16.71 -13.13 -4.01
N SER A 115 -16.70 -11.94 -3.42
CA SER A 115 -17.02 -10.68 -4.11
C SER A 115 -16.05 -10.43 -5.26
N GLN A 116 -16.37 -9.47 -6.13
CA GLN A 116 -15.33 -8.88 -6.99
C GLN A 116 -14.26 -8.18 -6.11
N GLN A 117 -13.06 -7.99 -6.67
CA GLN A 117 -12.02 -7.22 -5.99
C GLN A 117 -12.46 -5.79 -5.76
N GLY A 118 -12.28 -5.30 -4.54
CA GLY A 118 -12.42 -3.89 -4.21
C GLY A 118 -11.32 -3.03 -4.86
N PRO A 119 -11.46 -1.70 -4.80
CA PRO A 119 -10.38 -0.79 -5.17
C PRO A 119 -9.17 -0.96 -4.24
N VAL A 120 -8.05 -0.35 -4.63
CA VAL A 120 -6.81 -0.39 -3.84
C VAL A 120 -7.00 0.44 -2.58
N GLY A 121 -6.84 -0.19 -1.41
CA GLY A 121 -6.57 0.50 -0.15
C GLY A 121 -5.08 0.77 -0.03
N LYS A 122 -4.71 1.94 0.50
CA LYS A 122 -3.32 2.33 0.73
C LYS A 122 -3.13 2.76 2.17
N THR A 123 -1.99 2.42 2.78
CA THR A 123 -1.53 3.12 3.98
C THR A 123 -0.84 4.43 3.61
N LEU A 124 -0.74 5.35 4.56
CA LEU A 124 -0.04 6.62 4.39
C LEU A 124 1.47 6.36 4.19
N SER A 125 2.06 7.06 3.24
CA SER A 125 3.52 7.16 3.04
C SER A 125 4.06 8.22 4.01
N VAL A 126 5.14 7.91 4.73
CA VAL A 126 5.67 8.79 5.78
C VAL A 126 7.17 8.95 5.62
N CYS A 127 7.58 10.12 5.14
CA CYS A 127 8.99 10.43 4.96
C CYS A 127 9.79 10.43 6.27
N GLY A 128 10.94 9.76 6.26
CA GLY A 128 11.89 9.69 7.35
C GLY A 128 11.55 8.66 8.41
N ASN A 129 10.70 7.68 8.07
CA ASN A 129 10.29 6.62 8.99
C ASN A 129 11.26 5.41 8.98
N GLY A 130 12.27 5.44 8.10
CA GLY A 130 13.26 4.38 7.93
C GLY A 130 12.75 3.21 7.10
N TYR A 131 11.74 3.44 6.25
CA TYR A 131 11.14 2.44 5.39
C TYR A 131 10.83 3.05 4.03
N ARG A 132 11.76 2.88 3.07
CA ARG A 132 11.47 3.26 1.70
C ARG A 132 10.29 2.48 1.14
N GLU A 133 9.24 3.18 0.79
CA GLU A 133 7.97 2.66 0.30
C GLU A 133 8.05 2.34 -1.21
N TRP A 134 7.24 1.37 -1.66
CA TRP A 134 7.33 0.84 -3.03
C TRP A 134 6.68 1.75 -4.08
N SER A 135 5.75 2.61 -3.67
CA SER A 135 5.07 3.58 -4.53
C SER A 135 6.00 4.72 -4.95
N ASP A 136 5.75 5.35 -6.10
CA ASP A 136 6.40 6.58 -6.59
C ASP A 136 6.16 7.83 -5.69
N THR A 137 5.87 7.62 -4.41
CA THR A 137 5.54 8.64 -3.42
C THR A 137 6.79 9.18 -2.74
N GLU A 138 7.89 8.42 -2.70
CA GLU A 138 9.20 8.86 -2.20
C GLU A 138 10.39 8.29 -2.99
N GLU A 139 11.37 9.15 -3.26
CA GLU A 139 12.59 8.82 -4.00
C GLU A 139 13.71 8.26 -3.11
N CYS A 140 13.62 8.47 -1.80
CA CYS A 140 14.52 7.98 -0.75
C CYS A 140 13.80 8.02 0.60
N ASP A 141 14.29 7.29 1.61
CA ASP A 141 13.95 7.49 3.02
C ASP A 141 15.16 7.06 3.85
N ASP A 142 15.92 7.99 4.41
CA ASP A 142 17.13 7.71 5.20
C ASP A 142 16.87 7.63 6.72
N GLY A 143 15.62 7.45 7.11
CA GLY A 143 15.21 7.31 8.50
C GLY A 143 15.15 8.61 9.28
N ASN A 144 15.22 9.76 8.60
CA ASN A 144 15.04 11.06 9.23
C ASN A 144 14.48 12.12 8.25
N THR A 145 14.33 13.37 8.70
CA THR A 145 13.79 14.50 7.90
C THR A 145 14.72 15.71 7.87
N ILE A 146 16.01 15.47 8.13
CA ILE A 146 17.07 16.47 8.05
C ILE A 146 17.34 16.71 6.56
N ASP A 147 17.55 17.97 6.18
CA ASP A 147 17.94 18.27 4.80
C ASP A 147 19.48 18.19 4.68
N GLN A 148 19.99 17.83 3.50
CA GLN A 148 21.43 17.82 3.13
C GLN A 148 22.28 16.65 3.68
N ASP A 149 21.67 15.57 4.12
CA ASP A 149 22.32 14.27 4.42
C ASP A 149 22.05 13.20 3.34
N GLY A 150 21.37 13.59 2.28
CA GLY A 150 21.15 12.79 1.08
C GLY A 150 19.69 12.51 0.78
N CYS A 151 18.83 12.46 1.79
CA CYS A 151 17.38 12.41 1.60
C CYS A 151 16.71 13.57 2.34
N ASN A 152 16.05 14.48 1.63
CA ASN A 152 15.45 15.64 2.28
C ASN A 152 14.07 15.34 2.90
N ARG A 153 13.50 16.31 3.62
CA ARG A 153 12.19 16.18 4.29
C ARG A 153 10.99 15.84 3.39
N ASN A 154 11.12 16.04 2.08
CA ASN A 154 10.09 15.71 1.09
C ASN A 154 10.38 14.35 0.44
N CYS A 155 11.33 13.61 0.98
CA CYS A 155 11.81 12.33 0.49
C CYS A 155 12.22 12.37 -0.99
N THR A 156 12.88 13.46 -1.37
CA THR A 156 13.59 13.54 -2.64
C THR A 156 15.09 13.48 -2.40
N VAL A 157 15.80 12.83 -3.33
CA VAL A 157 17.26 12.69 -3.22
C VAL A 157 17.87 14.08 -3.35
N THR A 158 18.73 14.42 -2.39
CA THR A 158 19.44 15.70 -2.43
C THR A 158 20.38 15.71 -3.62
N LEU A 159 20.43 16.83 -4.35
CA LEU A 159 21.29 16.97 -5.53
C LEU A 159 22.77 16.64 -5.22
N GLY A 160 23.39 15.80 -6.03
CA GLY A 160 24.77 15.31 -5.82
C GLY A 160 24.91 14.15 -4.84
N TRP A 161 23.79 13.64 -4.33
CA TRP A 161 23.73 12.45 -3.49
C TRP A 161 23.10 11.29 -4.23
N SER A 162 23.46 10.09 -3.80
CA SER A 162 22.87 8.83 -4.22
C SER A 162 22.46 8.04 -2.99
N CYS A 163 21.24 7.53 -2.98
CA CYS A 163 20.70 6.73 -1.88
C CYS A 163 20.56 5.26 -2.29
N SER A 164 21.16 4.37 -1.50
CA SER A 164 21.10 2.92 -1.69
C SER A 164 19.67 2.44 -1.46
N LYS A 165 18.97 2.07 -2.53
CA LYS A 165 17.56 1.67 -2.51
C LYS A 165 17.35 0.34 -1.76
N VAL A 166 16.88 0.39 -0.51
CA VAL A 166 16.52 -0.80 0.28
C VAL A 166 15.01 -0.83 0.55
N ILE A 167 14.24 -1.31 -0.42
CA ILE A 167 12.78 -1.20 -0.37
C ILE A 167 12.18 -2.04 0.77
N GLY A 168 11.35 -1.40 1.59
CA GLY A 168 10.47 -2.04 2.57
C GLY A 168 11.18 -2.81 3.69
N LYS A 169 12.46 -2.54 3.96
CA LYS A 169 13.24 -3.25 5.00
C LYS A 169 13.97 -2.33 5.97
N SER A 170 14.51 -1.21 5.50
CA SER A 170 15.31 -0.30 6.33
C SER A 170 15.47 1.06 5.66
N ALA A 171 15.96 2.03 6.43
CA ALA A 171 16.42 3.30 5.92
C ALA A 171 17.42 3.09 4.78
N ASP A 172 17.29 3.90 3.73
CA ASP A 172 18.26 4.04 2.69
C ASP A 172 19.57 4.58 3.28
N THR A 173 20.70 4.13 2.73
CA THR A 173 22.00 4.72 3.03
C THR A 173 22.37 5.67 1.92
N CYS A 174 22.39 6.96 2.22
CA CYS A 174 22.78 7.99 1.26
C CYS A 174 24.27 8.32 1.35
N TYR A 175 24.88 8.54 0.20
CA TYR A 175 26.28 8.92 0.04
C TYR A 175 26.41 9.99 -1.03
N SER A 176 27.44 10.84 -0.93
CA SER A 176 27.80 11.77 -2.00
C SER A 176 28.29 10.93 -3.19
N GLY A 177 27.48 10.86 -4.26
CA GLY A 177 27.89 10.27 -5.54
C GLY A 177 28.92 11.14 -6.25
N CYS A 178 28.86 12.44 -5.97
CA CYS A 178 29.59 13.42 -6.73
C CYS A 178 31.12 13.24 -6.71
N GLY A 179 31.71 13.23 -7.90
CA GLY A 179 33.13 13.05 -8.15
C GLY A 179 33.58 11.59 -8.21
N ASN A 180 32.68 10.63 -8.42
CA ASN A 180 33.00 9.20 -8.47
C ASN A 180 33.30 8.67 -9.89
N GLY A 181 33.13 9.52 -10.91
CA GLY A 181 33.35 9.22 -12.32
C GLY A 181 32.15 8.63 -13.05
N ALA A 182 31.02 8.45 -12.37
CA ALA A 182 29.76 7.97 -12.91
C ALA A 182 28.70 9.06 -12.75
N LEU A 183 27.84 9.23 -13.76
CA LEU A 183 26.69 10.13 -13.66
C LEU A 183 25.55 9.38 -12.98
N ASP A 184 25.42 9.55 -11.67
CA ASP A 184 24.39 8.88 -10.87
C ASP A 184 23.04 9.61 -10.92
N VAL A 185 22.00 8.96 -10.40
CA VAL A 185 20.64 9.55 -10.33
C VAL A 185 20.67 10.78 -9.43
N GLY A 186 20.29 11.93 -9.97
CA GLY A 186 20.29 13.21 -9.25
C GLY A 186 21.53 14.08 -9.50
N GLU A 187 22.46 13.62 -10.34
CA GLU A 187 23.62 14.41 -10.77
C GLU A 187 23.39 15.01 -12.16
N VAL A 188 23.86 16.24 -12.37
CA VAL A 188 23.84 16.90 -13.70
C VAL A 188 25.17 16.69 -14.43
N CYS A 189 26.25 16.52 -13.66
CA CYS A 189 27.60 16.22 -14.12
C CYS A 189 28.31 15.31 -13.12
N ASP A 190 29.37 14.65 -13.57
CA ASP A 190 30.41 14.06 -12.71
C ASP A 190 31.74 14.10 -13.49
N ASP A 191 32.77 14.74 -12.95
CA ASP A 191 34.10 14.86 -13.56
C ASP A 191 35.19 14.04 -12.80
N ALA A 192 34.75 12.98 -12.13
CA ALA A 192 35.57 12.01 -11.42
C ALA A 192 36.41 12.60 -10.26
N ASN A 193 36.05 13.78 -9.77
CA ASN A 193 36.62 14.34 -8.56
C ASN A 193 35.72 15.45 -7.95
N LEU A 194 36.12 16.03 -6.81
CA LEU A 194 35.37 17.09 -6.10
C LEU A 194 36.08 18.45 -6.12
N LYS A 195 36.98 18.66 -7.08
CA LYS A 195 37.66 19.93 -7.25
C LYS A 195 36.67 20.93 -7.84
N ARG A 196 36.95 22.21 -7.59
CA ARG A 196 36.20 23.31 -8.19
C ARG A 196 37.00 23.88 -9.35
N GLY A 197 36.31 24.32 -10.39
CA GLY A 197 36.88 24.95 -11.56
C GLY A 197 37.35 23.99 -12.65
N ASP A 198 36.94 22.72 -12.63
CA ASP A 198 37.30 21.67 -13.60
C ASP A 198 36.11 21.03 -14.33
N GLY A 199 34.90 21.53 -14.10
CA GLY A 199 33.74 21.21 -14.92
C GLY A 199 32.50 20.84 -14.12
N CYS A 200 32.69 20.14 -13.00
CA CYS A 200 31.61 19.75 -12.12
C CYS A 200 31.85 20.29 -10.71
N SER A 201 30.85 20.97 -10.16
CA SER A 201 30.92 21.46 -8.78
C SER A 201 30.76 20.32 -7.77
N ILE A 202 31.13 20.57 -6.51
CA ILE A 202 30.93 19.64 -5.39
C ILE A 202 29.46 19.23 -5.14
N SER A 203 28.51 19.92 -5.76
CA SER A 203 27.07 19.63 -5.71
C SER A 203 26.55 19.01 -7.01
N CYS A 204 27.46 18.51 -7.84
CA CYS A 204 27.18 17.88 -9.14
C CYS A 204 26.35 18.73 -10.10
N MET A 205 26.64 20.04 -10.07
CA MET A 205 26.16 21.03 -11.04
C MET A 205 27.28 21.46 -11.96
N VAL A 206 26.95 21.64 -13.24
CA VAL A 206 27.88 22.16 -14.25
C VAL A 206 28.37 23.53 -13.82
N GLU A 207 29.68 23.70 -13.77
CA GLU A 207 30.26 24.99 -13.43
C GLU A 207 30.11 26.01 -14.57
N PRO A 208 29.99 27.32 -14.27
CA PRO A 208 29.87 28.34 -15.31
C PRO A 208 31.03 28.28 -16.31
N GLY A 209 30.71 28.28 -17.60
CA GLY A 209 31.69 28.18 -18.69
C GLY A 209 32.04 26.75 -19.12
N TRP A 210 31.47 25.75 -18.48
CA TRP A 210 31.62 24.34 -18.84
C TRP A 210 30.37 23.79 -19.52
N LEU A 211 30.55 22.74 -20.31
CA LEU A 211 29.47 22.04 -21.01
C LEU A 211 29.56 20.55 -20.71
N CYS A 212 28.48 19.96 -20.23
CA CYS A 212 28.38 18.51 -20.13
C CYS A 212 28.29 17.90 -21.53
N THR A 213 29.34 17.20 -21.95
CA THR A 213 29.24 16.20 -23.01
C THR A 213 28.88 14.85 -22.39
N ALA A 214 27.99 14.09 -23.03
CA ALA A 214 27.58 12.75 -22.58
C ALA A 214 28.78 11.89 -22.15
N PRO A 215 28.62 11.00 -21.16
CA PRO A 215 29.72 10.22 -20.61
C PRO A 215 30.48 9.52 -21.74
N LYS A 216 31.81 9.62 -21.72
CA LYS A 216 32.65 8.76 -22.55
C LYS A 216 32.31 7.34 -22.16
N SER A 217 31.63 6.60 -23.03
CA SER A 217 31.61 5.15 -22.95
C SER A 217 33.07 4.69 -22.90
N SER A 218 33.51 4.20 -21.73
CA SER A 218 34.83 3.59 -21.63
C SER A 218 34.93 2.49 -22.69
N PRO A 219 36.04 2.39 -23.44
CA PRO A 219 36.19 1.33 -24.42
C PRO A 219 36.17 -0.02 -23.70
N SER A 220 35.49 -0.99 -24.33
CA SER A 220 35.45 -2.41 -23.97
C SER A 220 36.82 -3.03 -23.73
#